data_AF-A0A1V4RDR6-F1
#
_entry.id   AF-A0A1V4RDR6-F1
#
_cell.length_a   1.000
_cell.length_b   1.000
_cell.length_c   1.000
_cell.angle_alpha   90.00
_cell.angle_beta   90.00
_cell.angle_gamma   90.00
#
_symmetry.space_group_name_H-M   'P 1'
#
loop_
_entity.id
_entity.type
_entity.pdbx_description
1 polymer ?
#
loop_
_entity_poly.entity_id
_entity_poly.type
_entity_poly.pdbx_seq_one_letter_code
_entity_poly.pdbx_strand_id
1 'polypeptide(L)'
;MKKHIPNSLTLFRIVLVPFFIWFAFFDLHKHNFLWAAIIFIVASITDYYDGMLARRLKVVSNFGKIMDPLADKILITAALVALAMPRIDLVSWLVVVIIIVREIVVSIFRSHYARKGVFVPANVWGKLKTTLQMTGVISALVYKALFIHFTMSVLGYFITAFKFYFWLVAVVTIISGVSFFGNAKKLKEQVK
;
A
#
# COMPACT_ATOMS: atom_id res chain seq x y z
N MET A 1 -5.03 -19.98 -23.89
CA MET A 1 -4.76 -20.12 -22.45
C MET A 1 -3.84 -19.06 -21.82
N LYS A 2 -2.89 -18.41 -22.53
CA LYS A 2 -1.96 -17.40 -21.95
C LYS A 2 -2.59 -16.05 -21.49
N LYS A 3 -3.88 -15.81 -21.74
CA LYS A 3 -4.60 -14.58 -21.35
C LYS A 3 -5.14 -14.59 -19.90
N HIS A 4 -5.19 -15.73 -19.22
CA HIS A 4 -5.87 -15.84 -17.92
C HIS A 4 -4.96 -15.76 -16.69
N ILE A 5 -3.64 -15.91 -16.86
CA ILE A 5 -2.69 -15.95 -15.74
C ILE A 5 -2.66 -14.63 -14.97
N PRO A 6 -2.59 -13.45 -15.61
CA PRO A 6 -2.58 -12.18 -14.87
C PRO A 6 -3.88 -11.94 -14.10
N ASN A 7 -5.02 -12.18 -14.74
CA ASN A 7 -6.34 -12.07 -14.10
C ASN A 7 -6.49 -13.00 -12.88
N SER A 8 -5.83 -14.16 -12.87
CA SER A 8 -5.91 -15.09 -11.75
C SER A 8 -5.14 -14.58 -10.52
N LEU A 9 -4.02 -13.89 -10.70
CA LEU A 9 -3.24 -13.29 -9.62
C LEU A 9 -3.95 -12.06 -9.04
N THR A 10 -4.52 -11.21 -9.89
CA THR A 10 -5.41 -10.11 -9.47
C THR A 10 -6.60 -10.64 -8.66
N LEU A 11 -7.32 -11.64 -9.18
CA LEU A 11 -8.48 -12.22 -8.51
C LEU A 11 -8.10 -12.84 -7.17
N PHE A 12 -6.98 -13.56 -7.12
CA PHE A 12 -6.43 -14.10 -5.88
C PHE A 12 -6.20 -13.00 -4.85
N ARG A 13 -5.59 -11.87 -5.23
CA ARG A 13 -5.39 -10.74 -4.31
C ARG A 13 -6.71 -10.14 -3.83
N ILE A 14 -7.67 -9.95 -4.73
CA ILE A 14 -9.01 -9.44 -4.36
C ILE A 14 -9.64 -10.34 -3.30
N VAL A 15 -9.49 -11.67 -3.43
CA VAL A 15 -9.98 -12.62 -2.43
C VAL A 15 -9.19 -12.52 -1.12
N LEU A 16 -7.87 -12.33 -1.17
CA LEU A 16 -7.04 -12.17 0.03
C LEU A 16 -7.37 -10.92 0.86
N VAL A 17 -7.82 -9.82 0.25
CA VAL A 17 -8.10 -8.56 0.95
C VAL A 17 -9.15 -8.72 2.07
N PRO A 18 -10.34 -9.32 1.83
CA PRO A 18 -11.29 -9.64 2.89
C PRO A 18 -10.71 -10.49 4.03
N PHE A 19 -9.90 -11.50 3.71
CA PHE A 19 -9.24 -12.33 4.74
C PHE A 19 -8.24 -11.51 5.54
N PHE A 20 -7.45 -10.65 4.88
CA PHE A 20 -6.56 -9.72 5.57
C PHE A 20 -7.35 -8.84 6.55
N ILE A 21 -8.43 -8.21 6.10
CA ILE A 21 -9.29 -7.37 6.95
C ILE A 21 -9.85 -8.19 8.12
N TRP A 22 -10.31 -9.41 7.86
CA TRP A 22 -10.82 -10.29 8.90
C TRP A 22 -9.80 -10.52 10.01
N PHE A 23 -8.60 -11.01 9.68
CA PHE A 23 -7.55 -11.27 10.65
C PHE A 23 -6.96 -9.99 11.26
N ALA A 24 -6.89 -8.90 10.50
CA ALA A 24 -6.32 -7.64 10.96
C ALA A 24 -7.26 -6.85 11.88
N PHE A 25 -8.58 -7.12 11.90
CA PHE A 25 -9.56 -6.35 12.68
C PHE A 25 -10.29 -7.17 13.75
N PHE A 26 -10.57 -8.45 13.51
CA PHE A 26 -11.33 -9.28 14.45
C PHE A 26 -10.40 -10.08 15.36
N ASP A 27 -10.49 -9.85 16.67
CA ASP A 27 -9.62 -10.48 17.66
C ASP A 27 -10.09 -11.87 18.10
N LEU A 28 -10.30 -12.77 17.13
CA LEU A 28 -10.82 -14.12 17.38
C LEU A 28 -9.76 -15.13 17.84
N HIS A 29 -8.49 -14.99 17.42
CA HIS A 29 -7.44 -15.98 17.67
C HIS A 29 -6.10 -15.34 18.08
N LYS A 30 -5.35 -16.04 18.92
CA LYS A 30 -4.02 -15.62 19.43
C LYS A 30 -3.00 -15.26 18.33
N HIS A 31 -3.16 -15.82 17.13
CA HIS A 31 -2.23 -15.66 15.99
C HIS A 31 -2.80 -14.79 14.86
N ASN A 32 -3.82 -13.99 15.12
CA ASN A 32 -4.45 -13.13 14.12
C ASN A 32 -3.46 -12.26 13.32
N PHE A 33 -2.52 -11.60 14.01
CA PHE A 33 -1.53 -10.77 13.34
C PHE A 33 -0.50 -11.56 12.53
N LEU A 34 -0.24 -12.82 12.89
CA LEU A 34 0.61 -13.69 12.08
C LEU A 34 -0.06 -14.00 10.73
N TRP A 35 -1.35 -14.37 10.75
CA TRP A 35 -2.12 -14.57 9.53
C TRP A 35 -2.26 -13.30 8.71
N ALA A 36 -2.54 -12.16 9.35
CA ALA A 36 -2.58 -10.86 8.66
C ALA A 36 -1.23 -10.53 8.00
N ALA A 37 -0.10 -10.76 8.68
CA ALA A 37 1.23 -10.56 8.12
C ALA A 37 1.49 -11.47 6.90
N ILE A 38 1.19 -12.77 7.03
CA ILE A 38 1.36 -13.75 5.94
C ILE A 38 0.52 -13.34 4.72
N ILE A 39 -0.76 -13.03 4.92
CA ILE A 39 -1.66 -12.63 3.84
C ILE A 39 -1.16 -11.35 3.18
N PHE A 40 -0.76 -10.34 3.96
CA PHE A 40 -0.24 -9.08 3.42
C PHE A 40 1.03 -9.28 2.60
N ILE A 41 1.97 -10.10 3.08
CA ILE A 41 3.21 -10.43 2.38
C ILE A 41 2.91 -11.16 1.06
N VAL A 42 2.06 -12.19 1.10
CA VAL A 42 1.67 -12.96 -0.08
C VAL A 42 0.95 -12.06 -1.11
N ALA A 43 0.04 -11.20 -0.66
CA ALA A 43 -0.66 -10.24 -1.52
C ALA A 43 0.30 -9.23 -2.16
N SER A 44 1.30 -8.74 -1.41
CA SER A 44 2.30 -7.79 -1.93
C SER A 44 3.26 -8.44 -2.93
N ILE A 45 3.71 -9.67 -2.64
CA ILE A 45 4.58 -10.44 -3.53
C ILE A 45 3.86 -10.77 -4.84
N THR A 46 2.60 -11.22 -4.75
CA THR A 46 1.80 -11.54 -5.94
C THR A 46 1.56 -10.33 -6.84
N ASP A 47 1.44 -9.12 -6.29
CA ASP A 47 1.40 -7.87 -7.08
C ASP A 47 2.67 -7.62 -7.88
N TYR A 48 3.81 -7.75 -7.22
CA TYR A 48 5.09 -7.56 -7.87
C TYR A 48 5.28 -8.53 -9.05
N TYR A 49 4.95 -9.81 -8.84
CA TYR A 49 5.06 -10.83 -9.88
C TYR A 49 4.04 -10.64 -11.01
N ASP A 50 2.81 -10.27 -10.70
CA ASP A 50 1.79 -10.03 -11.72
C ASP A 50 2.16 -8.85 -12.64
N GLY A 51 2.60 -7.74 -12.05
CA GLY A 51 3.10 -6.59 -12.79
C GLY A 51 4.36 -6.91 -13.62
N MET A 52 5.22 -7.81 -13.16
CA MET A 52 6.37 -8.29 -13.94
C MET A 52 5.93 -9.18 -15.11
N LEU A 53 5.01 -10.12 -14.87
CA LEU A 53 4.56 -11.08 -15.86
C LEU A 53 3.74 -10.41 -16.96
N ALA A 54 2.84 -9.48 -16.61
CA ALA A 54 2.06 -8.70 -17.56
C ALA A 54 2.95 -7.88 -18.52
N ARG A 55 4.03 -7.28 -17.99
CA ARG A 55 5.03 -6.55 -18.80
C ARG A 55 5.80 -7.47 -19.75
N ARG A 56 6.22 -8.65 -19.28
CA ARG A 56 6.95 -9.63 -20.11
C ARG A 56 6.08 -10.25 -21.20
N LEU A 57 4.82 -10.55 -20.89
CA LEU A 57 3.91 -11.20 -21.82
C LEU A 57 3.18 -10.22 -22.76
N LYS A 58 3.30 -8.90 -22.55
CA LYS A 58 2.54 -7.86 -23.27
C LYS A 58 1.02 -8.10 -23.25
N VAL A 59 0.53 -8.83 -22.24
CA VAL A 59 -0.90 -9.09 -22.04
C VAL A 59 -1.37 -8.19 -20.93
N VAL A 60 -2.13 -7.15 -21.28
CA VAL A 60 -2.74 -6.26 -20.30
C VAL A 60 -4.25 -6.35 -20.44
N SER A 61 -4.94 -6.84 -19.41
CA SER A 61 -6.40 -6.92 -19.39
C SER A 61 -7.01 -5.61 -18.90
N ASN A 62 -8.20 -5.26 -19.39
CA ASN A 62 -8.93 -4.09 -18.90
C ASN A 62 -9.40 -4.28 -17.45
N PHE A 63 -9.68 -5.53 -17.05
CA PHE A 63 -10.07 -5.87 -15.68
C PHE A 63 -8.93 -5.64 -14.68
N GLY A 64 -7.75 -6.20 -14.92
CA GLY A 64 -6.57 -6.03 -14.05
C GLY A 64 -6.17 -4.56 -13.91
N LYS A 65 -6.15 -3.80 -15.01
CA LYS A 65 -5.87 -2.35 -14.99
C LYS A 65 -6.70 -1.55 -13.98
N ILE A 66 -7.93 -1.97 -13.70
CA ILE A 66 -8.84 -1.29 -12.77
C ILE A 66 -8.78 -1.94 -11.39
N MET A 67 -8.67 -3.26 -11.34
CA MET A 67 -8.76 -4.02 -10.10
C MET A 67 -7.47 -4.09 -9.31
N ASP A 68 -6.30 -4.16 -9.97
CA ASP A 68 -5.02 -4.16 -9.26
C ASP A 68 -4.83 -2.89 -8.43
N PRO A 69 -5.04 -1.67 -8.99
CA PRO A 69 -4.89 -0.44 -8.20
C PRO A 69 -5.98 -0.25 -7.15
N LEU A 70 -7.13 -0.94 -7.27
CA LEU A 70 -8.18 -0.90 -6.26
C LEU A 70 -7.82 -1.82 -5.09
N ALA A 71 -7.49 -3.08 -5.37
CA ALA A 71 -7.13 -4.06 -4.35
C ALA A 71 -5.90 -3.61 -3.56
N ASP A 72 -4.88 -3.05 -4.23
CA ASP A 72 -3.68 -2.50 -3.59
C ASP A 72 -4.02 -1.38 -2.58
N LYS A 73 -4.84 -0.40 -2.99
CA LYS A 73 -5.26 0.70 -2.12
C LYS A 73 -6.09 0.23 -0.93
N ILE A 74 -7.00 -0.72 -1.14
CA ILE A 74 -7.81 -1.26 -0.04
C ILE A 74 -6.90 -2.00 0.94
N LEU A 75 -6.00 -2.85 0.45
CA LEU A 75 -5.08 -3.61 1.28
C LEU A 75 -4.19 -2.70 2.13
N ILE A 76 -3.53 -1.72 1.51
CA ILE A 76 -2.62 -0.82 2.23
C ILE A 76 -3.36 0.10 3.20
N THR A 77 -4.55 0.57 2.82
CA THR A 77 -5.41 1.39 3.68
C THR A 77 -5.89 0.59 4.88
N ALA A 78 -6.40 -0.62 4.66
CA ALA A 78 -6.83 -1.51 5.73
C ALA A 78 -5.68 -1.81 6.69
N ALA A 79 -4.48 -2.03 6.18
CA ALA A 79 -3.31 -2.31 7.01
C ALA A 79 -2.90 -1.10 7.87
N LEU A 80 -2.84 0.10 7.28
CA LEU A 80 -2.55 1.32 8.02
C LEU A 80 -3.60 1.63 9.09
N VAL A 81 -4.88 1.44 8.77
CA VAL A 81 -5.98 1.63 9.73
C VAL A 81 -5.88 0.62 10.87
N ALA A 82 -5.64 -0.66 10.57
CA ALA A 82 -5.44 -1.68 11.59
C ALA A 82 -4.28 -1.27 12.51
N LEU A 83 -3.13 -0.91 11.97
CA LEU A 83 -1.95 -0.52 12.75
C LEU A 83 -2.14 0.76 13.58
N ALA A 84 -3.10 1.62 13.25
CA ALA A 84 -3.45 2.82 14.01
C ALA A 84 -4.51 2.58 15.11
N MET A 85 -5.14 1.41 15.16
CA MET A 85 -6.12 1.11 16.20
C MET A 85 -5.46 1.14 17.59
N PRO A 86 -6.18 1.57 18.65
CA PRO A 86 -5.62 1.70 20.00
C PRO A 86 -4.96 0.42 20.55
N ARG A 87 -5.42 -0.75 20.12
CA ARG A 87 -4.86 -2.07 20.50
C ARG A 87 -3.48 -2.39 19.88
N ILE A 88 -3.08 -1.67 18.84
CA ILE A 88 -1.80 -1.83 18.13
C ILE A 88 -0.95 -0.56 18.28
N ASP A 89 -1.53 0.60 17.99
CA ASP A 89 -0.95 1.93 18.19
C ASP A 89 0.47 2.09 17.60
N LEU A 90 0.75 1.46 16.46
CA LEU A 90 2.06 1.56 15.77
C LEU A 90 2.10 2.70 14.74
N VAL A 91 0.93 3.18 14.32
CA VAL A 91 0.78 4.27 13.34
C VAL A 91 -0.12 5.34 13.94
N SER A 92 0.23 6.61 13.80
CA SER A 92 -0.67 7.70 14.18
C SER A 92 -1.83 7.84 13.19
N TRP A 93 -3.05 8.07 13.68
CA TRP A 93 -4.22 8.37 12.85
C TRP A 93 -3.96 9.53 11.87
N LEU A 94 -3.21 10.55 12.29
CA LEU A 94 -2.87 11.67 11.42
C LEU A 94 -2.01 11.22 10.23
N VAL A 95 -1.07 10.30 10.44
CA VAL A 95 -0.26 9.70 9.37
C VAL A 95 -1.13 8.90 8.41
N VAL A 96 -2.05 8.08 8.94
CA VAL A 96 -3.01 7.32 8.11
C VAL A 96 -3.81 8.26 7.20
N VAL A 97 -4.37 9.33 7.76
CA VAL A 97 -5.13 10.33 7.00
C VAL A 97 -4.28 10.99 5.93
N ILE A 98 -3.06 11.44 6.26
CA ILE A 98 -2.14 12.05 5.28
C ILE A 98 -1.89 11.12 4.10
N ILE A 99 -1.59 9.84 4.36
CA ILE A 99 -1.27 8.87 3.33
C ILE A 99 -2.49 8.60 2.44
N ILE A 100 -3.66 8.33 3.03
CA ILE A 100 -4.90 8.02 2.31
C ILE A 100 -5.35 9.20 1.45
N VAL A 101 -5.45 10.40 2.04
CA VAL A 101 -5.88 11.61 1.33
C VAL A 101 -4.98 11.85 0.14
N ARG A 102 -3.66 11.76 0.34
CA ARG A 102 -2.70 11.94 -0.74
C ARG A 102 -2.87 10.87 -1.83
N GLU A 103 -3.06 9.60 -1.48
CA GLU A 103 -3.28 8.52 -2.46
C GLU A 103 -4.51 8.75 -3.33
N ILE A 104 -5.62 9.18 -2.71
CA ILE A 104 -6.85 9.54 -3.40
C ILE A 104 -6.62 10.72 -4.34
N VAL A 105 -6.05 11.82 -3.83
CA VAL A 105 -5.78 13.05 -4.58
C VAL A 105 -4.90 12.75 -5.81
N VAL A 106 -3.74 12.11 -5.62
CA VAL A 106 -2.85 11.79 -6.76
C VAL A 106 -3.52 10.85 -7.76
N SER A 107 -4.35 9.91 -7.31
CA SER A 107 -5.09 9.01 -8.21
C SER A 107 -6.12 9.75 -9.06
N ILE A 108 -6.87 10.68 -8.46
CA ILE A 108 -7.88 11.49 -9.17
C ILE A 108 -7.18 12.35 -10.23
N PHE A 109 -6.13 13.08 -9.84
CA PHE A 109 -5.41 13.93 -10.78
C PHE A 109 -4.73 13.12 -11.88
N ARG A 110 -4.12 11.96 -11.56
CA ARG A 110 -3.55 11.08 -12.58
C ARG A 110 -4.59 10.63 -13.60
N SER A 111 -5.79 10.27 -13.16
CA SER A 111 -6.88 9.92 -14.08
C SER A 111 -7.30 11.12 -14.93
N HIS A 112 -7.41 12.31 -14.32
CA HIS A 112 -7.76 13.55 -15.02
C HIS A 112 -6.76 13.93 -16.12
N TYR A 113 -5.45 13.86 -15.83
CA TYR A 113 -4.40 14.14 -16.82
C TYR A 113 -4.37 13.09 -17.92
N ALA A 114 -4.55 11.81 -17.59
CA ALA A 114 -4.61 10.73 -18.57
C ALA A 114 -5.75 10.92 -19.59
N ARG A 115 -6.92 11.38 -19.14
CA ARG A 115 -8.06 11.73 -20.03
C ARG A 115 -7.74 12.88 -20.99
N LYS A 116 -6.77 13.73 -20.64
CA LYS A 116 -6.29 14.86 -21.47
C LYS A 116 -5.06 14.48 -22.31
N GLY A 117 -4.72 13.20 -22.42
CA GLY A 117 -3.55 12.73 -23.17
C GLY A 117 -2.19 12.97 -22.49
N VAL A 118 -2.18 13.47 -21.24
CA VAL A 118 -0.95 13.74 -20.50
C VAL A 118 -0.66 12.57 -19.56
N PHE A 119 0.31 11.74 -19.92
CA PHE A 119 0.74 10.60 -19.11
C PHE A 119 1.90 11.00 -18.19
N VAL A 120 1.62 11.11 -16.89
CA VAL A 120 2.63 11.47 -15.89
C VAL A 120 3.37 10.20 -15.42
N PRO A 121 4.67 10.03 -15.73
CA PRO A 121 5.41 8.82 -15.36
C PRO A 121 5.68 8.76 -13.85
N ALA A 122 5.95 7.54 -13.35
CA ALA A 122 6.33 7.34 -11.96
C ALA A 122 7.71 7.96 -11.67
N ASN A 123 7.79 8.80 -10.64
CA ASN A 123 9.03 9.43 -10.17
C ASN A 123 9.72 8.58 -9.09
N VAL A 124 10.99 8.89 -8.81
CA VAL A 124 11.80 8.23 -7.76
C VAL A 124 11.10 8.32 -6.40
N TRP A 125 10.56 9.50 -6.07
CA TRP A 125 9.82 9.72 -4.82
C TRP A 125 8.59 8.82 -4.68
N GLY A 126 7.89 8.53 -5.78
CA GLY A 126 6.75 7.62 -5.80
C GLY A 126 7.15 6.18 -5.52
N LYS A 127 8.26 5.72 -6.11
CA LYS A 127 8.82 4.40 -5.82
C LYS A 127 9.28 4.28 -4.37
N LEU A 128 10.03 5.28 -3.89
CA LEU A 128 10.53 5.33 -2.52
C LEU A 128 9.39 5.30 -1.50
N LYS A 129 8.35 6.12 -1.72
CA LYS A 129 7.14 6.11 -0.89
C LYS A 129 6.57 4.69 -0.77
N THR A 130 6.28 4.04 -1.89
CA THR A 130 5.64 2.72 -1.88
C THR A 130 6.54 1.67 -1.21
N THR A 131 7.86 1.70 -1.47
CA THR A 131 8.81 0.79 -0.80
C THR A 131 8.80 0.97 0.71
N LEU A 132 8.86 2.21 1.20
CA LEU A 132 8.84 2.50 2.64
C LEU A 132 7.50 2.11 3.27
N GLN A 133 6.38 2.41 2.60
CA GLN A 133 5.06 2.07 3.11
C GLN A 133 4.87 0.55 3.20
N MET A 134 5.24 -0.22 2.17
CA MET A 134 5.14 -1.68 2.19
C MET A 134 6.05 -2.32 3.25
N THR A 135 7.32 -1.91 3.31
CA THR A 135 8.28 -2.44 4.29
C THR A 135 7.90 -2.07 5.73
N GLY A 136 7.41 -0.85 5.95
CA GLY A 136 6.86 -0.41 7.24
C GLY A 136 5.68 -1.24 7.70
N VAL A 137 4.70 -1.46 6.82
CA VAL A 137 3.51 -2.28 7.15
C VAL A 137 3.91 -3.73 7.44
N ILE A 138 4.75 -4.34 6.61
CA ILE A 138 5.22 -5.72 6.82
C ILE A 138 5.94 -5.84 8.17
N SER A 139 6.90 -4.95 8.45
CA SER A 139 7.66 -4.99 9.70
C SER A 139 6.78 -4.75 10.93
N ALA A 140 5.80 -3.84 10.86
CA ALA A 140 4.87 -3.59 11.95
C ALA A 140 3.93 -4.78 12.21
N LEU A 141 3.41 -5.43 11.16
CA LEU A 141 2.56 -6.62 11.29
C LEU A 141 3.36 -7.81 11.86
N VAL A 142 4.58 -8.05 11.38
CA VAL A 142 5.46 -9.10 11.89
C VAL A 142 5.85 -8.83 13.35
N TYR A 143 6.16 -7.58 13.68
CA TYR A 143 6.44 -7.18 15.07
C TYR A 143 5.26 -7.52 15.99
N LYS A 144 4.03 -7.15 15.60
CA LYS A 144 2.85 -7.46 16.42
C LYS A 144 2.59 -8.97 16.50
N ALA A 145 2.88 -9.73 15.44
CA ALA A 145 2.74 -11.18 15.42
C ALA A 145 3.72 -11.90 16.36
N LEU A 146 4.98 -11.45 16.44
CA LEU A 146 6.04 -12.11 17.22
C LEU A 146 6.06 -11.66 18.69
N PHE A 147 5.83 -10.37 18.96
CA PHE A 147 6.05 -9.77 20.28
C PHE A 147 4.77 -9.59 21.10
N ILE A 148 3.71 -10.34 20.80
CA ILE A 148 2.41 -10.25 21.49
C ILE A 148 2.48 -10.61 22.99
N HIS A 149 3.56 -11.26 23.44
CA HIS A 149 3.75 -11.72 24.82
C HIS A 149 4.92 -11.06 25.57
N PHE A 150 5.57 -10.06 24.99
CA PHE A 150 6.76 -9.47 25.58
C PHE A 150 6.44 -8.33 26.56
N THR A 151 7.29 -8.14 27.56
CA THR A 151 7.11 -7.21 28.69
C THR A 151 6.93 -5.75 28.25
N MET A 152 6.04 -5.02 28.92
CA MET A 152 5.56 -3.67 28.53
C MET A 152 6.64 -2.59 28.32
N SER A 153 7.77 -2.66 29.04
CA SER A 153 8.81 -1.62 28.99
C SER A 153 9.62 -1.62 27.68
N VAL A 154 9.97 -2.80 27.15
CA VAL A 154 10.69 -2.92 25.87
C VAL A 154 9.77 -2.60 24.69
N LEU A 155 8.47 -2.91 24.81
CA LEU A 155 7.46 -2.61 23.79
C LEU A 155 7.32 -1.11 23.50
N GLY A 156 7.43 -0.25 24.52
CA GLY A 156 7.24 1.20 24.37
C GLY A 156 8.22 1.88 23.40
N TYR A 157 9.49 1.45 23.42
CA TYR A 157 10.52 2.00 22.52
C TYR A 157 10.24 1.63 21.06
N PHE A 158 9.85 0.38 20.80
CA PHE A 158 9.50 -0.07 19.44
C PHE A 158 8.24 0.63 18.91
N ILE A 159 7.21 0.79 19.74
CA ILE A 159 6.00 1.54 19.37
C ILE A 159 6.38 2.96 18.92
N THR A 160 7.20 3.65 19.72
CA THR A 160 7.68 5.00 19.40
C THR A 160 8.51 5.03 18.11
N ALA A 161 9.39 4.04 17.90
CA ALA A 161 10.18 3.90 16.69
C ALA A 161 9.32 3.69 15.44
N PHE A 162 8.28 2.84 15.52
CA PHE A 162 7.32 2.66 14.43
C PHE A 162 6.56 3.94 14.12
N LYS A 163 6.05 4.65 15.13
CA LYS A 163 5.38 5.94 14.92
C LYS A 163 6.28 6.95 14.20
N PHE A 164 7.54 7.04 14.63
CA PHE A 164 8.53 7.91 13.98
C PHE A 164 8.79 7.48 12.53
N TYR A 165 8.99 6.17 12.29
CA TYR A 165 9.17 5.62 10.95
C TYR A 165 7.99 5.99 10.03
N PHE A 166 6.76 5.80 10.48
CA PHE A 166 5.57 6.12 9.69
C PHE A 166 5.40 7.62 9.45
N TRP A 167 5.87 8.48 10.35
CA TRP A 167 5.99 9.92 10.09
C TRP A 167 6.98 10.23 8.96
N LEU A 168 8.13 9.55 8.90
CA LEU A 168 9.04 9.66 7.76
C LEU A 168 8.36 9.21 6.46
N VAL A 169 7.59 8.11 6.50
CA VAL A 169 6.79 7.66 5.34
C VAL A 169 5.77 8.73 4.92
N ALA A 170 5.11 9.39 5.88
CA ALA A 170 4.17 10.48 5.60
C ALA A 170 4.87 11.66 4.90
N VAL A 171 6.05 12.07 5.38
CA VAL A 171 6.85 13.14 4.77
C VAL A 171 7.24 12.78 3.33
N VAL A 172 7.75 11.57 3.09
CA VAL A 172 8.07 11.09 1.74
C VAL A 172 6.81 11.02 0.86
N THR A 173 5.66 10.67 1.45
CA THR A 173 4.37 10.65 0.77
C THR A 173 3.98 12.04 0.26
N ILE A 174 4.14 13.06 1.10
CA ILE A 174 3.88 14.47 0.74
C ILE A 174 4.85 14.92 -0.35
N ILE A 175 6.16 14.72 -0.18
CA ILE A 175 7.19 15.09 -1.17
C ILE A 175 6.88 14.46 -2.53
N SER A 176 6.53 13.17 -2.54
CA SER A 176 6.18 12.47 -3.77
C SER A 176 4.89 13.01 -4.40
N GLY A 177 3.93 13.48 -3.60
CA GLY A 177 2.73 14.17 -4.09
C GLY A 177 3.06 15.51 -4.75
N VAL A 178 3.87 16.35 -4.11
CA VAL A 178 4.34 17.63 -4.66
C VAL A 178 5.11 17.40 -5.97
N SER A 179 6.02 16.42 -5.99
CA SER A 179 6.78 16.07 -7.18
C SER A 179 5.88 15.57 -8.34
N PHE A 180 4.78 14.86 -8.03
CA PHE A 180 3.79 14.48 -9.05
C PHE A 180 3.14 15.71 -9.70
N PHE A 181 2.68 16.68 -8.92
CA PHE A 181 2.05 17.90 -9.44
C PHE A 181 3.03 18.76 -10.24
N GLY A 182 4.28 18.88 -9.78
CA GLY A 182 5.34 19.58 -10.51
C GLY A 182 5.59 18.97 -11.89
N ASN A 183 5.69 17.64 -11.97
CA ASN A 183 5.87 16.94 -13.24
C ASN A 183 4.63 17.03 -14.14
N ALA A 184 3.43 16.94 -13.57
CA ALA A 184 2.19 17.06 -14.33
C ALA A 184 2.02 18.44 -14.97
N LYS A 185 2.43 19.51 -14.27
CA LYS A 185 2.40 20.89 -14.81
C LYS A 185 3.36 21.04 -15.99
N LYS A 186 4.62 20.60 -15.84
CA LYS A 186 5.64 20.65 -16.90
C LYS A 186 5.21 19.91 -18.16
N LEU A 187 4.64 18.71 -18.01
CA LEU A 187 4.17 17.92 -19.15
C LEU A 187 2.96 18.55 -19.84
N LYS A 188 2.05 19.19 -19.10
CA LYS A 188 0.91 19.90 -19.69
C LYS A 188 1.35 21.10 -20.53
N GLU A 189 2.42 21.80 -20.13
CA GLU A 189 2.98 22.93 -20.88
C GLU A 189 3.65 22.50 -22.19
N GLN A 190 4.16 21.27 -22.29
CA GLN A 190 4.80 20.73 -23.50
C GLN A 190 3.81 20.19 -24.56
N VAL A 191 2.58 19.89 -24.15
CA VAL A 191 1.52 19.34 -25.04
C VAL A 191 0.63 20.47 -25.60
N LYS A 192 0.84 21.70 -25.16
CA LYS A 192 0.14 22.90 -25.63
C LYS A 192 0.91 23.56 -26.77
#